data_AF-A0A3G2R570-F1
#
_entry.id   AF-A0A3G2R570-F1
#
_cell.length_a   1.000
_cell.length_b   1.000
_cell.length_c   1.000
_cell.angle_alpha   90.00
_cell.angle_beta   90.00
_cell.angle_gamma   90.00
#
_symmetry.space_group_name_H-M   'P 1'
#
loop_
_entity.id
_entity.type
_entity.pdbx_description
1 polymer ?
#
loop_
_entity_poly.entity_id
_entity_poly.type
_entity_poly.pdbx_seq_one_letter_code
_entity_poly.pdbx_strand_id
1 'polypeptide(L)' 'MVNINEKIQEIIKAAYKFKSREKAFSFANRCIKSMAVMMGDDERFWVVTLTDAARLEKAGYEWAK' A
#
# COMPACT_ATOMS: atom_id res chain seq x y z
N MET A 1 2.95 10.07 22.23
CA MET A 1 2.24 10.38 20.97
C MET A 1 3.00 9.70 19.84
N VAL A 2 2.38 8.79 19.10
CA VAL A 2 3.03 8.22 17.89
C VAL A 2 2.99 9.31 16.82
N ASN A 3 4.15 9.64 16.27
CA ASN A 3 4.25 10.56 15.14
C ASN A 3 3.61 9.87 13.92
N ILE A 4 2.53 10.46 13.40
CA ILE A 4 1.77 9.89 12.27
C ILE A 4 2.70 9.67 11.07
N ASN A 5 3.66 10.56 10.85
CA ASN A 5 4.62 10.45 9.75
C ASN A 5 5.52 9.23 9.89
N GLU A 6 6.00 8.93 11.10
CA GLU A 6 6.82 7.73 11.34
C GLU A 6 6.03 6.45 11.02
N LYS A 7 4.74 6.41 11.39
CA LYS A 7 3.93 5.22 11.13
C LYS A 7 3.67 5.00 9.64
N ILE A 8 3.47 6.08 8.89
CA ILE A 8 3.32 6.00 7.43
C ILE A 8 4.62 5.50 6.79
N GLN A 9 5.78 5.97 7.24
CA GLN A 9 7.07 5.50 6.73
C GLN A 9 7.30 4.01 7.01
N GLU A 10 6.91 3.52 8.18
CA GLU A 10 6.94 2.07 8.47
C GLU A 10 6.07 1.26 7.51
N ILE A 11 4.86 1.73 7.21
CA ILE A 11 3.95 1.09 6.26
C ILE A 11 4.59 1.06 4.86
N ILE A 12 5.11 2.18 4.39
CA ILE A 12 5.74 2.30 3.06
C ILE A 12 6.95 1.37 2.94
N LYS A 13 7.76 1.25 4.02
CA LYS A 13 8.91 0.35 4.07
C LYS A 13 8.51 -1.13 4.05
N ALA A 14 7.39 -1.47 4.68
CA ALA A 14 6.87 -2.84 4.74
C ALA A 14 6.05 -3.25 3.51
N ALA A 15 5.64 -2.30 2.67
CA ALA A 15 4.81 -2.56 1.50
C ALA A 15 5.54 -3.41 0.45
N TYR A 16 4.80 -4.32 -0.19
CA TYR A 16 5.30 -4.99 -1.39
C TYR A 16 5.16 -4.05 -2.58
N LYS A 17 6.26 -3.75 -3.28
CA LYS A 17 6.28 -2.72 -4.34
C LYS A 17 6.42 -3.33 -5.73
N PHE A 18 5.59 -2.89 -6.67
CA PHE A 18 5.57 -3.37 -8.05
C PHE A 18 5.62 -2.21 -9.03
N LYS A 19 6.31 -2.38 -10.15
CA LYS A 19 6.30 -1.40 -11.26
C LYS A 19 5.09 -1.55 -12.20
N SER A 20 4.39 -2.68 -12.12
CA SER A 20 3.24 -2.98 -12.98
C SER A 20 2.01 -3.18 -12.12
N ARG A 21 0.94 -2.47 -12.48
CA ARG A 21 -0.38 -2.59 -11.88
C ARG A 21 -0.87 -4.03 -11.91
N GLU A 22 -0.80 -4.68 -13.07
CA GLU A 22 -1.24 -6.06 -13.27
C GLU A 22 -0.52 -7.02 -12.32
N LYS A 23 0.80 -6.88 -12.17
CA LYS A 23 1.59 -7.71 -11.24
C LYS A 23 1.20 -7.46 -9.78
N ALA A 24 0.92 -6.22 -9.39
CA ALA A 24 0.47 -5.87 -8.06
C ALA A 24 -0.87 -6.52 -7.72
N PHE A 25 -1.86 -6.41 -8.62
CA PHE A 25 -3.17 -7.03 -8.44
C PHE A 25 -3.10 -8.57 -8.47
N SER A 26 -2.32 -9.15 -9.38
CA SER A 26 -2.10 -10.60 -9.42
C SER A 26 -1.46 -11.13 -8.14
N PHE A 27 -0.51 -10.38 -7.55
CA PHE A 27 0.05 -10.70 -6.24
C PHE A 27 -1.00 -10.60 -5.13
N ALA A 28 -1.72 -9.47 -5.04
CA ALA A 28 -2.75 -9.24 -4.02
C ALA A 28 -3.84 -10.33 -4.03
N ASN A 29 -4.27 -10.76 -5.22
CA ASN A 29 -5.28 -11.81 -5.39
C ASN A 29 -4.82 -13.23 -4.98
N ARG A 30 -3.52 -13.45 -4.84
CA ARG A 30 -2.95 -14.73 -4.41
C ARG A 30 -2.57 -14.75 -2.93
N CYS A 31 -2.69 -13.63 -2.22
CA CYS A 31 -2.46 -13.58 -0.80
C CYS A 31 -3.58 -14.27 -0.03
N ILE A 32 -3.24 -14.96 1.06
CA ILE A 32 -4.22 -15.62 1.94
C ILE A 32 -5.17 -14.60 2.59
N LYS A 33 -4.64 -13.41 2.93
CA LYS A 33 -5.42 -12.30 3.48
C LYS A 33 -5.73 -11.30 2.38
N SER A 34 -6.87 -10.63 2.47
CA SER A 34 -7.22 -9.52 1.58
C SER A 34 -6.17 -8.41 1.68
N MET A 35 -5.64 -8.02 0.52
CA MET A 35 -4.67 -6.95 0.38
C MET A 35 -5.25 -5.83 -0.49
N ALA A 36 -4.82 -4.60 -0.25
CA ALA A 36 -5.11 -3.44 -1.06
C ALA A 36 -3.92 -3.09 -1.95
N VAL A 37 -4.19 -2.47 -3.10
CA VAL A 37 -3.16 -1.89 -3.97
C VAL A 37 -3.32 -0.37 -3.94
N MET A 38 -2.30 0.32 -3.45
CA MET A 38 -2.24 1.79 -3.36
C MET A 38 -1.28 2.36 -4.41
N MET A 39 -1.55 3.58 -4.87
CA MET A 39 -0.65 4.37 -5.70
C MET A 39 0.45 4.97 -4.82
N GLY A 40 1.69 4.56 -5.06
CA GLY A 40 2.86 5.12 -4.39
C GLY A 40 3.31 6.44 -5.01
N ASP A 41 4.01 7.25 -4.20
CA ASP A 41 4.69 8.47 -4.63
C ASP A 41 6.05 8.20 -5.32
N ASP A 42 6.43 6.93 -5.46
CA ASP A 42 7.70 6.45 -6.02
C ASP A 42 7.57 5.74 -7.37
N GLU A 43 6.51 6.07 -8.14
CA GLU A 43 6.15 5.45 -9.42
C GLU A 43 5.89 3.93 -9.32
N ARG A 44 5.52 3.44 -8.12
CA ARG A 44 5.22 2.02 -7.88
C ARG A 44 3.83 1.84 -7.29
N PHE A 45 3.30 0.64 -7.47
CA PHE A 45 2.10 0.15 -6.82
C PHE A 45 2.50 -0.52 -5.51
N TRP A 46 1.90 -0.10 -4.40
CA TRP A 46 2.16 -0.64 -3.07
C TRP A 46 1.05 -1.61 -2.69
N VAL A 47 1.39 -2.87 -2.47
CA VAL A 47 0.46 -3.86 -1.93
C VAL A 47 0.61 -3.92 -0.42
N VAL A 48 -0.47 -3.59 0.29
CA VAL A 48 -0.52 -3.45 1.75
C VAL A 48 -1.77 -4.12 2.33
N THR A 49 -1.82 -4.27 3.65
CA THR A 49 -3.05 -4.76 4.31
C THR A 49 -4.17 -3.73 4.19
N LEU A 50 -5.43 -4.16 4.31
CA LEU A 50 -6.57 -3.22 4.31
C LEU A 50 -6.48 -2.17 5.43
N THR A 51 -5.97 -2.56 6.60
CA THR A 51 -5.76 -1.64 7.73
C THR A 51 -4.74 -0.55 7.39
N ASP A 52 -3.65 -0.92 6.72
CA ASP A 52 -2.62 0.03 6.31
C ASP A 52 -3.09 0.89 5.13
N ALA A 53 -3.87 0.34 4.21
CA ALA A 53 -4.53 1.09 3.15
C ALA A 53 -5.41 2.21 3.72
N ALA A 54 -6.22 1.92 4.74
CA ALA A 54 -7.05 2.94 5.41
C ALA A 54 -6.22 4.04 6.10
N ARG A 55 -5.00 3.72 6.56
CA ARG A 55 -4.08 4.74 7.11
C ARG A 55 -3.44 5.57 6.01
N LEU A 56 -3.03 4.95 4.92
CA LEU A 56 -2.47 5.61 3.75
C LEU A 56 -3.51 6.53 3.09
N GLU A 57 -4.75 6.09 2.96
CA GLU A 57 -5.87 6.90 2.45
C GLU A 57 -6.08 8.17 3.31
N LYS A 58 -6.07 8.03 4.64
CA LYS A 58 -6.14 9.19 5.56
C LYS A 58 -4.93 10.12 5.44
N ALA A 59 -3.80 9.60 4.98
CA ALA A 59 -2.59 10.38 4.70
C ALA A 59 -2.56 10.96 3.27
N GLY A 60 -3.60 10.73 2.46
CA GLY A 60 -3.76 11.30 1.12
C GLY A 60 -3.28 10.40 -0.03
N TYR A 61 -2.89 9.15 0.24
CA TYR A 61 -2.54 8.20 -0.82
C TYR A 61 -3.80 7.60 -1.48
N GLU A 62 -3.72 7.38 -2.79
CA GLU A 62 -4.86 6.92 -3.57
C GLU A 62 -4.88 5.39 -3.73
N TRP A 63 -6.09 4.84 -3.90
CA TRP A 63 -6.27 3.46 -4.35
C TRP A 63 -5.87 3.33 -5.82
N ALA A 64 -5.13 2.28 -6.15
CA ALA A 64 -4.88 1.96 -7.56
C ALA A 64 -6.19 1.46 -8.21
N LYS A 65 -6.63 2.15 -9.27
CA LYS A 65 -7.83 1.78 -10.07
C LYS A 65 -7.46 1.01 -11.32
#